data_AF-A0A026W3V3-F1
#
_entry.id   AF-A0A026W3V3-F1
#
_cell.length_a   1.000
_cell.length_b   1.000
_cell.length_c   1.000
_cell.angle_alpha   90.00
_cell.angle_beta   90.00
_cell.angle_gamma   90.00
#
_symmetry.space_group_name_H-M   'P 1'
#
loop_
_entity.id
_entity.type
_entity.pdbx_description
1 polymer ?
#
loop_
_entity_poly.entity_id
_entity_poly.type
_entity_poly.pdbx_seq_one_letter_code
_entity_poly.pdbx_strand_id
1 'polypeptide(L)'
;MPENLRYYLHQEVIKMKVNPIAFWNHYPQSTLSKIAKRYLTVIATSVPSERLFSRAGNIMVDSRNKLSTLHLQQLLFLNSLSLEKWRI
;
A
#
# COMPACT_ATOMS: atom_id res chain seq x y z
N MET A 1 31.95 2.17 2.52
CA MET A 1 30.54 1.90 2.17
C MET A 1 30.23 0.43 2.44
N PRO A 2 29.02 0.08 2.90
CA PRO A 2 28.58 -1.32 3.00
C PRO A 2 28.73 -2.03 1.64
N GLU A 3 29.28 -3.24 1.61
CA GLU A 3 29.54 -3.95 0.35
C GLU A 3 28.28 -4.16 -0.49
N ASN A 4 27.18 -4.55 0.15
CA ASN A 4 25.87 -4.71 -0.49
C ASN A 4 25.37 -3.44 -1.19
N LEU A 5 25.62 -2.26 -0.61
CA LEU A 5 25.29 -0.97 -1.22
C LEU A 5 26.19 -0.71 -2.43
N ARG A 6 27.48 -1.02 -2.33
CA ARG A 6 28.40 -0.88 -3.46
C ARG A 6 27.97 -1.77 -4.63
N TYR A 7 27.67 -3.05 -4.39
CA TYR A 7 27.17 -3.95 -5.43
C TYR A 7 25.88 -3.42 -6.07
N TYR A 8 24.91 -2.98 -5.27
CA TYR A 8 23.67 -2.41 -5.78
C TYR A 8 23.89 -1.18 -6.68
N LEU A 9 24.75 -0.25 -6.27
CA LEU A 9 25.04 0.96 -7.05
C LEU A 9 25.78 0.68 -8.38
N HIS A 10 26.44 -0.47 -8.50
CA HIS A 10 27.11 -0.89 -9.74
C HIS A 10 26.24 -1.82 -10.61
N GLN A 11 25.07 -2.24 -10.14
CA GLN A 11 24.15 -3.05 -10.93
C GLN A 11 23.49 -2.21 -12.02
N GLU A 12 23.11 -2.86 -13.12
CA GLU A 12 22.30 -2.23 -14.15
C GLU A 12 20.94 -1.80 -13.60
N VAL A 13 20.47 -0.64 -14.05
CA VAL A 13 19.16 -0.11 -13.66
C VAL A 13 18.07 -0.97 -14.29
N ILE A 14 17.07 -1.35 -13.50
CA ILE A 14 15.90 -2.08 -14.00
C ILE A 14 15.16 -1.26 -15.06
N LYS A 15 14.54 -1.94 -16.03
CA LYS A 15 13.75 -1.26 -17.07
C LYS A 15 12.58 -0.50 -16.42
N MET A 16 12.24 0.67 -16.98
CA MET A 16 11.20 1.56 -16.45
C MET A 16 9.82 0.90 -16.28
N LYS A 17 9.48 -0.08 -17.14
CA LYS A 17 8.20 -0.80 -17.10
C LYS A 17 8.15 -1.93 -16.05
N VAL A 18 9.23 -2.16 -15.30
CA VAL A 18 9.30 -3.23 -14.29
C VAL A 18 8.85 -2.70 -12.94
N ASN A 19 8.09 -3.52 -12.21
CA ASN A 19 7.69 -3.19 -10.84
C ASN A 19 8.92 -3.25 -9.90
N PRO A 20 9.32 -2.12 -9.27
CA PRO A 20 10.49 -2.10 -8.39
C PRO A 20 10.29 -2.94 -7.11
N ILE A 21 9.06 -3.10 -6.63
CA ILE A 21 8.75 -3.97 -5.49
C ILE A 21 8.99 -5.44 -5.86
N ALA A 22 8.63 -5.84 -7.09
CA ALA A 22 8.87 -7.20 -7.58
C ALA A 22 10.38 -7.50 -7.66
N PHE A 23 11.21 -6.54 -8.08
CA PHE A 23 12.67 -6.67 -8.03
C PHE A 23 13.16 -6.98 -6.61
N TRP A 24 12.77 -6.17 -5.62
CA TRP A 24 13.20 -6.38 -4.22
C TRP A 24 12.62 -7.63 -3.55
N ASN A 25 11.54 -8.20 -4.09
CA ASN A 25 11.00 -9.48 -3.65
C ASN A 25 11.90 -10.68 -4.01
N HIS A 26 12.74 -10.57 -5.05
CA HIS A 26 13.71 -11.62 -5.40
C HIS A 26 14.92 -11.65 -4.46
N TYR A 27 15.13 -10.59 -3.68
CA TYR A 27 16.26 -10.46 -2.74
C TYR A 27 15.76 -10.21 -1.30
N PRO A 28 14.91 -11.08 -0.73
CA PRO A 28 14.23 -10.81 0.54
C PRO A 28 15.17 -10.71 1.75
N GLN A 29 16.35 -11.34 1.67
CA GLN A 29 17.33 -11.37 2.76
C GLN A 29 18.27 -10.15 2.79
N SER A 30 18.20 -9.27 1.78
CA SER A 30 19.04 -8.08 1.74
C SER A 30 18.53 -7.00 2.70
N THR A 31 19.41 -6.43 3.53
CA THR A 31 19.10 -5.24 4.35
C THR A 31 18.61 -4.07 3.50
N LEU A 32 19.11 -3.95 2.26
CA LEU A 32 18.64 -2.95 1.30
C LEU A 32 17.20 -3.23 0.86
N SER A 33 16.79 -4.49 0.74
CA SER A 33 15.41 -4.85 0.39
C SER A 33 14.42 -4.35 1.44
N LYS A 34 14.76 -4.48 2.73
CA LYS A 34 13.94 -3.94 3.84
C LYS A 34 13.77 -2.42 3.73
N ILE A 35 14.86 -1.70 3.46
CA ILE A 35 14.83 -0.24 3.30
C ILE A 35 14.04 0.16 2.05
N ALA A 36 14.35 -0.46 0.91
CA ALA A 36 13.72 -0.13 -0.36
C ALA A 36 12.22 -0.40 -0.34
N LYS A 37 11.77 -1.55 0.19
CA LYS A 37 10.33 -1.83 0.33
C LYS A 37 9.64 -0.78 1.19
N ARG A 38 10.24 -0.38 2.31
CA ARG A 38 9.66 0.67 3.19
C ARG A 38 9.41 1.97 2.44
N TYR A 39 10.38 2.45 1.66
CA TYR A 39 10.25 3.72 0.94
C TYR A 39 9.42 3.62 -0.34
N LEU A 40 9.54 2.52 -1.10
CA LEU A 40 8.79 2.32 -2.34
C LEU A 40 7.28 2.13 -2.12
N THR A 41 6.86 1.71 -0.92
CA THR A 41 5.43 1.60 -0.57
C THR A 41 4.83 2.92 -0.10
N VAL A 42 5.63 3.96 0.14
CA VAL A 42 5.11 5.28 0.50
C VAL A 42 4.49 5.91 -0.73
N ILE A 43 3.23 6.30 -0.62
CA ILE A 43 2.52 7.00 -1.70
C ILE A 43 2.90 8.48 -1.63
N ALA A 44 3.25 9.07 -2.77
CA ALA A 44 3.70 10.45 -2.85
C ALA A 44 2.57 11.49 -2.64
N THR A 45 1.31 11.07 -2.66
CA THR A 45 0.14 11.95 -2.66
C THR A 45 -0.87 11.58 -1.58
N SER A 46 -1.68 12.55 -1.14
CA SER A 46 -2.79 12.36 -0.19
C SER A 46 -4.03 11.70 -0.81
N VAL A 47 -4.04 11.50 -2.15
CA VAL A 47 -5.19 10.98 -2.90
C VAL A 47 -5.76 9.67 -2.32
N PRO A 48 -4.97 8.67 -1.87
CA PRO A 48 -5.53 7.48 -1.23
C PRO A 48 -6.33 7.78 0.04
N SER A 49 -5.84 8.72 0.86
CA SER A 49 -6.52 9.17 2.07
C SER A 49 -7.80 9.92 1.72
N GLU A 50 -7.76 10.83 0.75
CA GLU A 50 -8.95 11.57 0.27
C GLU A 50 -10.03 10.62 -0.26
N ARG A 51 -9.65 9.60 -1.04
CA ARG A 51 -10.59 8.56 -1.49
C ARG A 51 -11.19 7.79 -0.33
N LEU A 52 -10.39 7.46 0.69
CA LEU A 52 -10.87 6.78 1.88
C LEU A 52 -11.89 7.64 2.64
N PHE A 53 -11.60 8.92 2.86
CA PHE A 53 -12.51 9.86 3.52
C PHE A 53 -13.78 10.12 2.71
N SER A 54 -13.67 10.22 1.37
CA SER A 54 -14.83 10.34 0.49
C SER A 54 -15.76 9.13 0.62
N ARG A 55 -15.19 7.90 0.66
CA ARG A 55 -15.97 6.69 0.91
C ARG A 55 -16.59 6.67 2.31
N ALA A 56 -15.88 7.16 3.31
CA ALA A 56 -16.41 7.27 4.67
C ALA A 56 -17.63 8.20 4.71
N GLY A 57 -17.57 9.34 4.01
CA GLY A 57 -18.71 10.24 3.83
C GLY A 57 -19.92 9.54 3.19
N ASN A 58 -19.70 8.71 2.17
CA ASN A 58 -20.78 7.95 1.53
C ASN A 58 -21.39 6.86 2.43
N ILE A 59 -20.65 6.34 3.41
CA ILE A 59 -21.17 5.36 4.38
C ILE A 59 -21.96 6.07 5.48
N MET A 60 -21.46 7.23 5.93
CA MET A 60 -22.10 8.11 6.94
C MET A 60 -23.08 9.08 6.29
N VAL A 61 -24.13 8.56 5.66
CA VAL A 61 -25.26 9.37 5.19
C VAL A 61 -26.23 9.67 6.34
N ASP A 62 -27.06 10.71 6.22
CA ASP A 62 -28.01 11.12 7.26
C ASP A 62 -28.95 9.99 7.73
N SER A 63 -29.28 9.03 6.85
CA SER A 63 -30.10 7.86 7.20
C SER A 63 -29.34 6.76 7.97
N ARG A 64 -28.00 6.83 8.04
CA ARG A 64 -27.09 5.88 8.72
C ARG A 64 -26.15 6.59 9.71
N ASN A 65 -26.66 7.60 10.41
CA ASN A 65 -25.88 8.45 11.31
C ASN A 65 -25.61 7.85 12.72
N LYS A 66 -26.18 6.69 13.06
CA LYS A 66 -25.97 5.98 14.35
C LYS A 66 -24.91 4.87 14.29
N LEU A 67 -23.94 4.98 13.38
CA LEU A 67 -22.82 4.04 13.33
C LEU A 67 -21.81 4.37 14.43
N SER A 68 -21.38 3.36 15.19
CA SER A 68 -20.20 3.51 16.03
C SER A 68 -18.94 3.62 15.16
N THR A 69 -17.90 4.27 15.70
CA THR A 69 -16.60 4.38 15.02
C THR A 69 -16.06 3.01 14.59
N LEU A 70 -16.25 1.99 15.43
CA LEU A 70 -15.82 0.61 15.12
C LEU A 70 -16.57 0.03 13.91
N HIS A 71 -17.90 0.18 13.86
CA HIS A 71 -18.69 -0.33 12.74
C HIS A 71 -18.37 0.41 11.44
N LEU A 72 -18.12 1.73 11.50
CA LEU A 72 -17.67 2.49 10.35
C LEU A 72 -16.34 1.98 9.80
N GLN A 73 -15.36 1.73 10.68
CA GLN A 73 -14.05 1.17 10.29
C GLN A 73 -14.19 -0.20 9.63
N GLN A 74 -15.05 -1.08 10.17
CA GLN A 74 -15.33 -2.38 9.58
C GLN A 74 -15.96 -2.26 8.19
N LEU A 75 -16.97 -1.39 8.02
CA LEU A 75 -17.59 -1.15 6.73
C LEU A 75 -16.61 -0.56 5.70
N LEU A 76 -15.76 0.37 6.12
CA LEU A 76 -14.70 0.92 5.27
C LEU A 76 -13.69 -0.15 4.84
N PHE A 77 -13.27 -1.01 5.76
CA PHE A 77 -12.37 -2.12 5.46
C PHE A 77 -13.01 -3.09 4.48
N LEU A 78 -14.24 -3.54 4.74
CA LEU A 78 -14.96 -4.46 3.86
C LEU A 78 -15.15 -3.85 2.45
N ASN A 79 -15.53 -2.57 2.36
CA ASN A 79 -15.67 -1.85 1.09
C ASN A 79 -14.34 -1.72 0.32
N SER A 80 -13.19 -1.81 0.99
CA SER A 80 -11.88 -1.78 0.34
C SER A 80 -11.51 -3.10 -0.35
N LEU A 81 -12.20 -4.21 -0.04
CA LEU A 81 -11.94 -5.54 -0.58
C LEU A 81 -12.73 -5.77 -1.88
N SER A 82 -12.11 -6.42 -2.87
CA SER A 82 -12.82 -6.93 -4.04
C SER A 82 -13.76 -8.06 -3.64
N LEU A 83 -14.91 -8.22 -4.33
CA LEU A 83 -15.91 -9.26 -4.05
C LEU A 83 -15.31 -10.68 -3.99
N GLU A 84 -14.32 -10.97 -4.83
CA GLU A 84 -13.58 -12.24 -4.82
C GLU A 84 -12.96 -12.58 -3.45
N LYS A 85 -12.57 -11.56 -2.68
CA LYS A 85 -11.99 -11.74 -1.34
C LYS A 85 -13.03 -12.01 -0.26
N TRP A 86 -14.32 -11.85 -0.55
CA TRP A 86 -15.38 -12.04 0.43
C TRP A 86 -15.70 -13.52 0.66
N ARG A 87 -15.26 -14.43 -0.22
CA ARG A 87 -15.46 -15.89 -0.11
C ARG A 87 -16.93 -16.27 0.17
N ILE A 88 -17.86 -15.57 -0.48
CA ILE A 88 -19.31 -15.82 -0.44
C ILE A 88 -19.70 -16.59 -1.69
#